data_AF-A0AAU9Y0J1-F1
#
_entry.id   AF-A0AAU9Y0J1-F1
#
_cell.length_a   1.000
_cell.length_b   1.000
_cell.length_c   1.000
_cell.angle_alpha   90.00
_cell.angle_beta   90.00
_cell.angle_gamma   90.00
#
_symmetry.space_group_name_H-M   'P 1'
#
loop_
_entity.id
_entity.type
_entity.pdbx_description
1 polymer ?
#
loop_
_entity_poly.entity_id
_entity_poly.type
_entity_poly.pdbx_seq_one_letter_code
_entity_poly.pdbx_strand_id
1 'polypeptide(L)'
;MAKERSPIKVPSENEDLPDEEDAPDFDKDTLRAAADGYRNEGNEAFKKGDFINAIHFYTKGIKMNCNEKELKAKLHNNRAIAHFKLGNHQDSLGDAEVAIEFNPTFLKAIVRGATACVELKRFEEAITWCDKGLAVSFEGIFHF
;
A
#
# COMPACT_ATOMS: atom_id res chain seq x y z
N MET A 1 -11.68 -35.44 -29.27
CA MET A 1 -10.91 -35.77 -28.05
C MET A 1 -10.89 -34.54 -27.16
N ALA A 2 -11.82 -34.45 -26.21
CA ALA A 2 -11.89 -33.35 -25.24
C ALA A 2 -11.14 -33.79 -23.98
N LYS A 3 -10.17 -33.00 -23.52
CA LYS A 3 -9.50 -33.22 -22.23
C LYS A 3 -10.45 -32.74 -21.13
N GLU A 4 -10.99 -33.67 -20.35
CA GLU A 4 -11.65 -33.36 -19.08
C GLU A 4 -10.64 -32.65 -18.17
N ARG A 5 -11.03 -31.47 -17.66
CA ARG A 5 -10.27 -30.76 -16.63
C ARG A 5 -10.57 -31.41 -15.30
N SER A 6 -9.54 -31.92 -14.63
CA SER A 6 -9.62 -32.46 -13.29
C SER A 6 -10.17 -31.41 -12.30
N PRO A 7 -10.94 -31.79 -11.26
CA PRO A 7 -11.49 -30.84 -10.30
C PRO A 7 -10.38 -30.16 -9.50
N ILE A 8 -10.49 -28.84 -9.31
CA ILE A 8 -9.66 -28.09 -8.35
C ILE A 8 -10.09 -28.53 -6.96
N LYS A 9 -9.24 -29.30 -6.28
CA LYS A 9 -9.42 -29.66 -4.87
C LYS A 9 -9.08 -28.42 -4.03
N VAL A 10 -10.10 -27.83 -3.40
CA VAL A 10 -9.86 -26.84 -2.34
C VAL A 10 -9.33 -27.61 -1.13
N PRO A 11 -8.13 -27.31 -0.60
CA PRO A 11 -7.62 -27.99 0.58
C PRO A 11 -8.47 -27.63 1.80
N SER A 12 -8.73 -28.65 2.64
CA SER A 12 -9.48 -28.55 3.89
C SER A 12 -8.77 -27.67 4.91
N GLU A 13 -9.57 -26.86 5.63
CA GLU A 13 -9.15 -26.17 6.85
C GLU A 13 -8.75 -27.22 7.90
N ASN A 14 -7.55 -27.09 8.47
CA ASN A 14 -6.91 -27.93 9.51
C ASN A 14 -5.90 -28.98 9.02
N GLU A 15 -4.88 -28.55 8.29
CA GLU A 15 -3.58 -29.21 8.25
C GLU A 15 -2.52 -28.22 8.73
N ASP A 16 -1.62 -28.70 9.60
CA ASP A 16 -0.59 -27.95 10.31
C ASP A 16 0.11 -26.94 9.40
N LEU A 17 0.09 -25.66 9.81
CA LEU A 17 0.83 -24.59 9.14
C LEU A 17 2.32 -24.99 9.12
N PRO A 18 2.95 -25.15 7.95
CA PRO A 18 4.38 -25.38 7.90
C PRO A 18 5.09 -24.18 8.53
N ASP A 19 6.15 -24.46 9.30
CA ASP A 19 7.05 -23.44 9.83
C ASP A 19 7.45 -22.48 8.70
N GLU A 20 7.58 -21.17 9.00
CA GLU A 20 7.88 -20.10 8.03
C GLU A 20 9.17 -20.35 7.19
N GLU A 21 9.94 -21.38 7.52
CA GLU A 21 11.21 -21.77 6.88
C GLU A 21 11.06 -22.46 5.52
N ASP A 22 9.87 -22.92 5.11
CA ASP A 22 9.64 -23.59 3.82
C ASP A 22 9.03 -22.70 2.72
N ALA A 23 8.95 -21.38 2.95
CA ALA A 23 8.58 -20.45 1.88
C ALA A 23 9.63 -20.51 0.76
N PRO A 24 9.24 -20.69 -0.53
CA PRO A 24 10.20 -20.65 -1.62
C PRO A 24 10.97 -19.33 -1.55
N ASP A 25 12.31 -19.41 -1.48
CA ASP A 25 13.21 -18.27 -1.50
C ASP A 25 13.12 -17.60 -2.88
N PHE A 26 12.06 -16.83 -3.07
CA PHE A 26 11.93 -15.96 -4.22
C PHE A 26 12.99 -14.88 -4.05
N ASP A 27 13.93 -14.89 -4.98
CA ASP A 27 14.96 -13.87 -5.10
C ASP A 27 14.36 -12.46 -4.85
N LYS A 28 15.02 -11.70 -3.98
CA LYS A 28 14.56 -10.39 -3.50
C LYS A 28 14.23 -9.44 -4.65
N ASP A 29 14.98 -9.54 -5.75
CA ASP A 29 14.75 -8.72 -6.94
C ASP A 29 13.51 -9.17 -7.72
N THR A 30 13.21 -10.46 -7.72
CA THR A 30 11.97 -11.02 -8.27
C THR A 30 10.73 -10.55 -7.50
N LEU A 31 10.77 -10.59 -6.16
CA LEU A 31 9.67 -10.08 -5.32
C LEU A 31 9.45 -8.57 -5.48
N ARG A 32 10.56 -7.83 -5.54
CA ARG A 32 10.52 -6.38 -5.82
C ARG A 32 9.91 -6.10 -7.19
N ALA A 33 10.38 -6.77 -8.24
CA ALA A 33 9.91 -6.55 -9.60
C ALA A 33 8.41 -6.87 -9.74
N ALA A 34 7.93 -7.94 -9.09
CA ALA A 34 6.51 -8.26 -9.04
C ALA A 34 5.69 -7.17 -8.31
N ALA A 35 6.18 -6.68 -7.16
CA ALA A 35 5.54 -5.60 -6.42
C ALA A 35 5.46 -4.30 -7.23
N ASP A 36 6.53 -3.95 -7.94
CA ASP A 36 6.58 -2.79 -8.84
C ASP A 36 5.66 -2.96 -10.07
N GLY A 37 5.57 -4.19 -10.60
CA GLY A 37 4.63 -4.54 -11.66
C GLY A 37 3.19 -4.24 -11.25
N TYR A 38 2.77 -4.74 -10.08
CA TYR A 38 1.45 -4.45 -9.53
C TYR A 38 1.23 -2.97 -9.21
N ARG A 39 2.27 -2.26 -8.74
CA ARG A 39 2.20 -0.80 -8.56
C ARG A 39 1.88 -0.10 -9.88
N ASN A 40 2.50 -0.52 -10.98
CA ASN A 40 2.26 0.06 -12.30
C ASN A 40 0.86 -0.27 -12.82
N GLU A 41 0.38 -1.51 -12.68
CA GLU A 41 -1.00 -1.88 -13.02
C GLU A 41 -2.03 -1.06 -12.23
N GLY A 42 -1.80 -0.87 -10.93
CA GLY A 42 -2.63 -0.02 -10.09
C GLY A 42 -2.62 1.45 -10.53
N ASN A 43 -1.45 1.98 -10.93
CA ASN A 43 -1.34 3.34 -11.46
C ASN A 43 -2.13 3.50 -12.78
N GLU A 44 -2.08 2.51 -13.66
CA GLU A 44 -2.83 2.53 -14.92
C GLU A 44 -4.34 2.46 -14.70
N ALA A 45 -4.80 1.61 -13.78
CA ALA A 45 -6.21 1.58 -13.37
C ALA A 45 -6.63 2.93 -12.75
N PHE A 46 -5.79 3.51 -11.90
CA PHE A 46 -6.03 4.80 -11.27
C PHE A 46 -6.17 5.94 -12.29
N LYS A 47 -5.30 6.00 -13.30
CA LYS A 47 -5.37 6.99 -14.39
C LYS A 47 -6.67 6.90 -15.18
N LYS A 48 -7.26 5.71 -15.29
CA LYS A 48 -8.55 5.47 -15.94
C LYS A 48 -9.76 5.81 -15.05
N GLY A 49 -9.53 6.21 -13.80
CA GLY A 49 -10.59 6.43 -12.81
C GLY A 49 -11.15 5.16 -12.19
N ASP A 50 -10.55 3.99 -12.48
CA ASP A 50 -10.95 2.70 -11.93
C ASP A 50 -10.25 2.47 -10.59
N PHE A 51 -10.77 3.15 -9.56
CA PHE A 51 -10.16 3.14 -8.24
C PHE A 51 -10.29 1.78 -7.53
N ILE A 52 -11.34 1.01 -7.83
CA ILE A 52 -11.54 -0.34 -7.26
C ILE A 52 -10.44 -1.28 -7.76
N ASN A 53 -10.19 -1.32 -9.07
CA ASN A 53 -9.09 -2.14 -9.60
C ASN A 53 -7.73 -1.59 -9.18
N ALA A 54 -7.56 -0.27 -9.05
CA ALA A 54 -6.33 0.30 -8.50
C ALA A 54 -6.03 -0.24 -7.09
N ILE A 55 -7.01 -0.24 -6.18
CA ILE A 55 -6.88 -0.81 -4.83
C ILE A 55 -6.52 -2.29 -4.87
N HIS A 56 -7.16 -3.06 -5.77
CA HIS A 56 -6.87 -4.48 -5.94
C HIS A 56 -5.41 -4.72 -6.32
N PHE A 57 -4.90 -4.00 -7.32
CA PHE A 57 -3.51 -4.14 -7.76
C PHE A 57 -2.51 -3.67 -6.70
N TYR A 58 -2.73 -2.52 -6.04
CA TYR A 58 -1.86 -2.11 -4.93
C TYR A 58 -1.85 -3.12 -3.80
N THR A 59 -2.99 -3.73 -3.48
CA THR A 59 -3.09 -4.79 -2.47
C THR A 59 -2.29 -6.04 -2.87
N LYS A 60 -2.30 -6.43 -4.15
CA LYS A 60 -1.42 -7.50 -4.64
C LYS A 60 0.05 -7.14 -4.49
N GLY A 61 0.44 -5.90 -4.83
CA GLY A 61 1.80 -5.42 -4.66
C GLY A 61 2.28 -5.48 -3.20
N ILE A 62 1.41 -5.09 -2.26
CA ILE A 62 1.70 -5.17 -0.81
C ILE A 62 1.92 -6.63 -0.38
N LYS A 63 1.10 -7.56 -0.88
CA LYS A 63 1.19 -9.00 -0.56
C LYS A 63 2.46 -9.69 -1.08
N MET A 64 3.17 -9.09 -2.04
CA MET A 64 4.47 -9.62 -2.49
C MET A 64 5.56 -9.54 -1.41
N ASN A 65 5.32 -8.81 -0.31
CA ASN A 65 6.20 -8.69 0.84
C ASN A 65 7.67 -8.38 0.49
N CYS A 66 7.93 -7.57 -0.53
CA CYS A 66 9.30 -7.20 -0.91
C CYS A 66 9.97 -6.38 0.20
N ASN A 67 11.27 -6.57 0.46
CA ASN A 67 11.98 -5.93 1.58
C ASN A 67 12.39 -4.45 1.34
N GLU A 68 11.70 -3.74 0.46
CA GLU A 68 12.03 -2.38 0.05
C GLU A 68 11.05 -1.39 0.67
N LYS A 69 11.50 -0.67 1.72
CA LYS A 69 10.63 0.22 2.51
C LYS A 69 10.01 1.33 1.67
N GLU A 70 10.75 1.90 0.72
CA GLU A 70 10.27 3.00 -0.11
C GLU A 70 9.13 2.53 -1.05
N LEU A 71 9.25 1.34 -1.64
CA LEU A 71 8.19 0.73 -2.43
C LEU A 71 6.96 0.38 -1.59
N LYS A 72 7.15 -0.16 -0.37
CA LYS A 72 6.03 -0.38 0.57
C LYS A 72 5.30 0.94 0.87
N ALA A 73 6.03 1.99 1.21
CA ALA A 73 5.46 3.32 1.46
C ALA A 73 4.66 3.85 0.24
N LYS A 74 5.22 3.70 -0.96
CA LYS A 74 4.55 4.08 -2.22
C LYS A 74 3.27 3.30 -2.48
N LEU A 75 3.28 1.98 -2.29
CA LEU A 75 2.12 1.12 -2.49
C LEU A 75 0.98 1.49 -1.54
N HIS A 76 1.28 1.66 -0.25
CA HIS A 76 0.30 2.09 0.75
C HIS A 76 -0.25 3.48 0.43
N ASN A 77 0.60 4.48 0.17
CA ASN A 77 0.13 5.82 -0.21
C ASN A 77 -0.73 5.80 -1.48
N ASN A 78 -0.38 5.01 -2.49
CA ASN A 78 -1.17 4.93 -3.71
C ASN A 78 -2.54 4.28 -3.47
N ARG A 79 -2.60 3.25 -2.62
CA ARG A 79 -3.86 2.65 -2.17
C ARG A 79 -4.69 3.62 -1.32
N ALA A 80 -4.06 4.41 -0.45
CA ALA A 80 -4.70 5.48 0.29
C ALA A 80 -5.38 6.51 -0.62
N ILE A 81 -4.68 6.95 -1.68
CA ILE A 81 -5.25 7.89 -2.64
C ILE A 81 -6.48 7.28 -3.34
N ALA A 82 -6.42 6.00 -3.72
CA ALA A 82 -7.55 5.32 -4.35
C ALA A 82 -8.75 5.17 -3.40
N HIS A 83 -8.53 4.79 -2.14
CA HIS A 83 -9.56 4.79 -1.10
C HIS A 83 -10.17 6.18 -0.90
N PHE A 84 -9.34 7.22 -0.83
CA PHE A 84 -9.81 8.59 -0.68
C PHE A 84 -10.72 9.02 -1.84
N LYS A 85 -10.38 8.63 -3.08
CA LYS A 85 -11.20 8.92 -4.27
C LYS A 85 -12.56 8.23 -4.26
N LEU A 86 -12.72 7.14 -3.51
CA LEU A 86 -13.98 6.44 -3.32
C LEU A 86 -14.77 6.94 -2.08
N GLY A 87 -14.23 7.89 -1.31
CA GLY A 87 -14.83 8.33 -0.05
C GLY A 87 -14.51 7.44 1.15
N ASN A 88 -13.64 6.44 0.98
CA ASN A 88 -13.18 5.55 2.06
C ASN A 88 -12.10 6.25 2.89
N HIS A 89 -12.46 7.31 3.61
CA HIS A 89 -11.50 8.14 4.30
C HIS A 89 -10.79 7.43 5.46
N GLN A 90 -11.48 6.49 6.14
CA GLN A 90 -10.86 5.70 7.22
C GLN A 90 -9.78 4.75 6.68
N ASP A 91 -10.05 4.02 5.59
CA ASP A 91 -9.06 3.15 4.94
C ASP A 91 -7.89 3.99 4.40
N SER A 92 -8.19 5.15 3.81
CA SER A 92 -7.17 6.08 3.34
C SER A 92 -6.25 6.57 4.45
N LEU A 93 -6.78 6.79 5.66
CA LEU A 93 -5.97 7.20 6.80
C LEU A 93 -5.08 6.05 7.27
N GLY A 94 -5.64 4.84 7.42
CA GLY A 94 -4.85 3.68 7.83
C GLY A 94 -3.69 3.37 6.87
N ASP A 95 -3.92 3.46 5.55
CA ASP A 95 -2.83 3.30 4.59
C ASP A 95 -1.80 4.45 4.65
N ALA A 96 -2.22 5.68 4.96
CA ALA A 96 -1.29 6.78 5.14
C ALA A 96 -0.41 6.60 6.40
N GLU A 97 -0.97 6.08 7.48
CA GLU A 97 -0.26 5.71 8.72
C GLU A 97 0.82 4.67 8.42
N VAL A 98 0.46 3.56 7.77
CA VAL A 98 1.42 2.51 7.40
C VAL A 98 2.49 3.04 6.44
N ALA A 99 2.13 3.92 5.49
CA ALA A 99 3.10 4.50 4.58
C ALA A 99 4.19 5.32 5.30
N ILE A 100 3.83 6.08 6.34
CA ILE A 100 4.80 6.85 7.13
C ILE A 100 5.59 5.99 8.13
N GLU A 101 5.08 4.83 8.53
CA GLU A 101 5.88 3.86 9.29
C GLU A 101 7.06 3.33 8.45
N PHE A 102 6.85 3.13 7.15
CA PHE A 102 7.91 2.71 6.23
C PHE A 102 8.83 3.86 5.82
N ASN A 103 8.26 5.04 5.53
CA ASN A 103 9.01 6.24 5.20
C ASN A 103 8.44 7.46 5.95
N PRO A 104 9.02 7.82 7.12
CA PRO A 104 8.54 8.93 7.95
C PRO A 104 8.60 10.31 7.28
N THR A 105 9.44 10.47 6.25
CA THR A 105 9.59 11.75 5.52
C THR A 105 8.75 11.79 4.24
N PHE A 106 7.87 10.81 4.01
CA PHE A 106 7.08 10.75 2.80
C PHE A 106 5.93 11.76 2.81
N LEU A 107 6.22 12.99 2.40
CA LEU A 107 5.30 14.13 2.47
C LEU A 107 3.94 13.89 1.80
N LYS A 108 3.90 13.10 0.71
CA LYS A 108 2.64 12.75 0.04
C LYS A 108 1.70 11.92 0.94
N ALA A 109 2.25 10.97 1.69
CA ALA A 109 1.48 10.18 2.65
C ALA A 109 1.03 11.05 3.84
N ILE A 110 1.91 11.94 4.32
CA ILE A 110 1.57 12.89 5.40
C ILE A 110 0.38 13.77 5.02
N VAL A 111 0.43 14.38 3.83
CA VAL A 111 -0.67 15.21 3.31
C VAL A 111 -1.94 14.39 3.12
N ARG A 112 -1.82 13.12 2.68
CA ARG A 112 -2.97 12.22 2.55
C ARG A 112 -3.62 11.94 3.90
N GLY A 113 -2.83 11.64 4.94
CA GLY A 113 -3.31 11.46 6.31
C GLY A 113 -4.04 12.69 6.84
N ALA A 114 -3.42 13.88 6.70
CA ALA A 114 -4.05 15.15 7.09
C ALA A 114 -5.40 15.36 6.39
N THR A 115 -5.45 15.16 5.07
CA THR A 115 -6.68 15.34 4.29
C THR A 115 -7.76 14.32 4.69
N ALA A 116 -7.39 13.06 4.92
CA ALA A 116 -8.32 12.04 5.39
C ALA A 116 -8.90 12.38 6.76
N CYS A 117 -8.09 12.88 7.69
CA CYS A 117 -8.56 13.37 8.99
C CYS A 117 -9.56 14.53 8.86
N VAL A 118 -9.32 15.48 7.93
CA VAL A 118 -10.26 16.58 7.67
C VAL A 118 -11.61 16.07 7.18
N GLU A 119 -11.64 15.15 6.22
CA GLU A 119 -12.90 14.54 5.72
C GLU A 119 -13.64 13.76 6.82
N LEU A 120 -12.89 13.11 7.72
CA LEU A 120 -13.42 12.42 8.89
C LEU A 120 -13.80 13.36 10.05
N LYS A 121 -13.59 14.67 9.91
CA LYS A 121 -13.79 15.69 10.96
C LYS A 121 -12.95 15.47 12.22
N ARG A 122 -11.81 14.79 12.10
CA ARG A 122 -10.80 14.52 13.15
C ARG A 122 -9.74 15.62 13.14
N PHE A 123 -10.15 16.84 13.51
CA PHE A 123 -9.32 18.04 13.30
C PHE A 123 -8.04 18.08 14.14
N GLU A 124 -8.04 17.59 15.38
CA GLU A 124 -6.84 17.53 16.22
C GLU A 124 -5.75 16.64 15.61
N GLU A 125 -6.17 15.52 15.03
CA GLU A 125 -5.24 14.62 14.35
C GLU A 125 -4.75 15.21 13.04
N ALA A 126 -5.61 15.93 12.30
CA ALA A 126 -5.20 16.66 11.11
C ALA A 126 -4.08 17.68 11.44
N ILE A 127 -4.18 18.40 12.57
CA ILE A 127 -3.11 19.30 13.04
C ILE A 127 -1.83 18.52 13.28
N THR A 128 -1.90 17.39 13.97
CA THR A 128 -0.74 16.52 14.21
C THR A 128 -0.07 16.07 12.91
N TRP A 129 -0.85 15.75 11.87
CA TRP A 129 -0.32 15.44 10.54
C TRP A 129 0.33 16.64 9.87
N CYS A 130 -0.23 17.84 9.99
CA CYS A 130 0.37 19.07 9.48
C CYS A 130 1.71 19.36 10.17
N ASP A 131 1.81 19.18 11.49
CA ASP A 131 3.05 19.39 12.24
C ASP A 131 4.15 18.43 11.76
N LYS A 132 3.81 17.15 11.54
CA LYS A 132 4.74 16.18 10.91
C LYS A 132 5.23 16.66 9.54
N GLY A 133 4.32 17.17 8.71
CA GLY A 133 4.68 17.68 7.37
C GLY A 133 5.59 18.90 7.42
N LEU A 134 5.33 19.82 8.35
CA LEU A 134 6.16 21.00 8.56
C LEU A 134 7.57 20.61 9.03
N ALA A 135 7.69 19.68 9.97
CA ALA A 135 8.99 19.18 10.44
C ALA A 135 9.84 18.62 9.29
N VAL A 136 9.26 17.78 8.44
CA VAL A 136 9.95 17.22 7.25
C VAL A 136 10.37 18.32 6.27
N SER A 137 9.49 19.30 6.03
CA SER A 137 9.80 20.42 5.12
C SER A 137 10.93 21.31 5.64
N PHE A 138 11.01 21.50 6.96
CA PHE A 138 12.03 22.32 7.59
C PHE A 138 13.40 21.63 7.59
N GLU A 139 13.47 20.33 7.90
CA GLU A 139 14.71 19.55 7.83
C GLU A 139 15.32 19.55 6.41
N GLY A 140 14.49 19.52 5.37
CA GLY A 140 14.95 19.59 3.98
C GLY A 140 15.62 20.91 3.58
N ILE A 141 15.46 21.99 4.36
CA ILE A 141 16.01 23.33 4.06
C ILE A 141 17.42 23.51 4.64
N PHE A 142 17.80 22.80 5.72
CA PHE A 142 19.09 22.98 6.41
C PHE A 142 20.20 22.02 5.95
N HIS A 143 19.95 21.20 4.92
CA HIS A 143 20.93 20.23 4.39
C HIS A 143 21.70 20.71 3.15
N PHE A 144 21.88 22.03 2.96
CA PHE A 144 22.75 22.61 1.92
C PHE A 144 24.10 23.06 2.47
#